data_AF-A0A359KH08-F1
#
_entry.id   AF-A0A359KH08-F1
#
_cell.length_a   1.000
_cell.length_b   1.000
_cell.length_c   1.000
_cell.angle_alpha   90.00
_cell.angle_beta   90.00
_cell.angle_gamma   90.00
#
_symmetry.space_group_name_H-M   'P 1'
#
loop_
_entity.id
_entity.type
_entity.pdbx_description
1 polymer ?
#
loop_
_entity_poly.entity_id
_entity_poly.type
_entity_poly.pdbx_seq_one_letter_code
_entity_poly.pdbx_strand_id
1 'polypeptide(L)'
;MRRRTFLSALPAGALLAGAANAQQTTGAAAPSTNPASVQPAPAPDPYAGVGIGDRITGPRFVGRSTVWGANGAAATAHPAATMIGLDTLRRGGSAIDAAIAINAALGFLEPTANGIGGDAFGLMWDPAQKKVVGFNGSGASPRGLSLQTARSKAGDDGYLPRYGAVTVNVPGAVDAWWSAHQRYGKLPWKDVLLPVAELCEQGVPVPQVVAYYLERGMANFDKSAATIEENNNRKKVWLTGGRTPKTGEVFANPDLGRTYRLIAEGG
;
A
#
# COMPACT_ATOMS: atom_id res chain seq x y z
N MET A 1 -21.75 -20.61 -10.38
CA MET A 1 -22.17 -19.63 -9.35
C MET A 1 -22.95 -18.51 -10.02
N ARG A 2 -24.15 -18.20 -9.54
CA ARG A 2 -25.13 -17.32 -10.21
C ARG A 2 -24.76 -15.84 -10.04
N ARG A 3 -24.58 -15.13 -11.16
CA ARG A 3 -24.37 -13.67 -11.24
C ARG A 3 -25.70 -12.95 -10.98
N ARG A 4 -25.71 -11.92 -10.15
CA ARG A 4 -26.86 -11.02 -9.97
C ARG A 4 -26.46 -9.61 -10.41
N THR A 5 -27.12 -9.13 -11.46
CA THR A 5 -27.06 -7.78 -12.00
C THR A 5 -28.16 -6.95 -11.34
N PHE A 6 -27.88 -5.71 -10.94
CA PHE A 6 -28.93 -4.76 -10.54
C PHE A 6 -28.79 -3.45 -11.33
N LEU A 7 -29.92 -3.05 -11.91
CA LEU A 7 -30.13 -1.90 -12.78
C LEU A 7 -30.31 -0.61 -11.95
N SER A 8 -29.77 0.48 -12.49
CA SER A 8 -29.88 1.87 -12.03
C SER A 8 -31.20 2.51 -12.45
N ALA A 9 -31.75 3.41 -11.63
CA ALA A 9 -32.77 4.38 -12.03
C ALA A 9 -32.44 5.78 -11.51
N LEU A 10 -32.38 6.75 -12.43
CA LEU A 10 -32.39 8.20 -12.19
C LEU A 10 -33.84 8.72 -12.26
N PRO A 11 -34.12 9.94 -11.75
CA PRO A 11 -34.61 10.92 -12.71
C PRO A 11 -34.05 12.34 -12.54
N ALA A 12 -34.18 13.08 -13.64
CA ALA A 12 -33.78 14.46 -13.91
C ALA A 12 -34.87 15.48 -13.57
N GLY A 13 -34.49 16.77 -13.50
CA GLY A 13 -35.37 17.93 -13.66
C GLY A 13 -34.92 19.14 -12.84
N ALA A 14 -35.11 20.40 -13.22
CA ALA A 14 -35.32 21.08 -14.50
C ALA A 14 -35.03 22.58 -14.20
N LEU A 15 -34.41 23.28 -15.15
CA LEU A 15 -34.14 24.72 -15.11
C LEU A 15 -35.43 25.52 -15.38
N LEU A 16 -35.66 26.60 -14.64
CA LEU A 16 -36.54 27.69 -15.07
C LEU A 16 -35.92 29.04 -14.71
N ALA A 17 -35.68 29.84 -15.76
CA ALA A 17 -35.36 31.25 -15.71
C ALA A 17 -36.65 32.08 -15.64
N GLY A 18 -36.62 33.19 -14.90
CA GLY A 18 -37.69 34.18 -14.88
C GLY A 18 -37.08 35.57 -14.80
N ALA A 19 -37.23 36.34 -15.88
CA ALA A 19 -36.94 37.76 -15.96
C ALA A 19 -38.16 38.55 -15.48
N ALA A 20 -37.94 39.63 -14.71
CA ALA A 20 -38.96 40.66 -14.54
C ALA A 20 -38.32 42.03 -14.28
N ASN A 21 -38.93 43.02 -14.93
CA ASN A 21 -38.46 44.36 -15.21
C ASN A 21 -38.32 45.30 -14.01
N ALA A 22 -37.49 46.31 -14.25
CA ALA A 22 -37.28 47.50 -13.46
C ALA A 22 -38.52 48.40 -13.34
N GLN A 23 -38.66 49.04 -12.18
CA GLN A 23 -39.37 50.31 -12.03
C GLN A 23 -38.53 51.24 -11.16
N GLN A 24 -38.04 52.31 -11.77
CA GLN A 24 -37.37 53.44 -11.13
C GLN A 24 -38.40 54.26 -10.36
N THR A 25 -38.18 54.41 -9.05
CA THR A 25 -38.80 55.46 -8.25
C THR A 25 -37.72 56.46 -7.86
N THR A 26 -37.93 57.71 -8.27
CA THR A 26 -37.08 58.86 -7.95
C THR A 26 -37.28 59.25 -6.48
N GLY A 27 -36.30 58.94 -5.64
CA GLY A 27 -36.23 59.35 -4.23
C GLY A 27 -35.06 60.30 -4.00
N ALA A 28 -35.33 61.41 -3.31
CA ALA A 28 -34.42 62.52 -3.06
C ALA A 28 -33.10 62.13 -2.37
N ALA A 29 -32.02 62.83 -2.73
CA ALA A 29 -30.68 62.63 -2.19
C ALA A 29 -30.59 62.97 -0.69
N ALA A 30 -30.15 62.00 0.11
CA ALA A 30 -29.68 62.20 1.48
C ALA A 30 -28.15 62.37 1.49
N PRO A 31 -27.58 63.17 2.42
CA PRO A 31 -26.16 63.47 2.42
C PRO A 31 -25.30 62.23 2.71
N SER A 32 -24.26 62.04 1.90
CA SER A 32 -23.30 60.94 2.01
C SER A 32 -22.42 61.11 3.26
N THR A 33 -22.65 60.30 4.28
CA THR A 33 -21.61 60.01 5.27
C THR A 33 -20.72 58.92 4.68
N ASN A 34 -19.48 59.29 4.33
CA ASN A 34 -18.49 58.34 3.86
C ASN A 34 -18.07 57.49 5.08
N PRO A 35 -18.41 56.19 5.17
CA PRO A 35 -17.90 55.38 6.28
C PRO A 35 -16.39 55.28 6.08
N ALA A 36 -15.62 55.75 7.05
CA ALA A 36 -14.17 55.57 7.08
C ALA A 36 -13.86 54.11 6.73
N SER A 37 -13.01 53.91 5.72
CA SER A 37 -12.59 52.58 5.28
C SER A 37 -11.95 51.88 6.47
N VAL A 38 -12.71 51.01 7.14
CA VAL A 38 -12.17 50.13 8.18
C VAL A 38 -11.20 49.20 7.46
N GLN A 39 -9.90 49.49 7.58
CA GLN A 39 -8.90 48.53 7.14
C GLN A 39 -9.12 47.25 7.96
N PRO A 40 -9.36 46.10 7.31
CA PRO A 40 -9.47 44.85 8.04
C PRO A 40 -8.20 44.63 8.84
N ALA A 41 -8.36 44.20 10.09
CA ALA A 41 -7.24 43.89 10.97
C ALA A 41 -6.24 42.97 10.24
N PRO A 42 -4.92 43.16 10.40
CA PRO A 42 -3.93 42.27 9.81
C PRO A 42 -4.26 40.83 10.20
N ALA A 43 -4.34 39.96 9.20
CA ALA A 43 -4.52 38.54 9.47
C ALA A 43 -3.38 38.08 10.40
N PRO A 44 -3.66 37.26 11.42
CA PRO A 44 -2.63 36.73 12.30
C PRO A 44 -1.57 36.01 11.45
N ASP A 45 -0.30 36.26 11.76
CA ASP A 45 0.82 35.61 11.08
C ASP A 45 0.66 34.08 11.21
N PRO A 46 0.44 33.35 10.11
CA PRO A 46 0.29 31.89 10.15
C PRO A 46 1.58 31.19 10.62
N TYR A 47 2.70 31.91 10.73
CA TYR A 47 4.01 31.42 11.13
C TYR A 47 4.47 31.98 12.48
N ALA A 48 3.56 32.54 13.28
CA ALA A 48 3.88 32.99 14.63
C ALA A 48 4.52 31.87 15.46
N GLY A 49 5.76 32.08 15.92
CA GLY A 49 6.51 31.10 16.72
C GLY A 49 7.29 30.06 15.91
N VAL A 50 7.55 30.32 14.63
CA VAL A 50 8.50 29.56 13.80
C VAL A 50 9.88 30.21 13.91
N GLY A 51 10.83 29.52 14.54
CA GLY A 51 12.22 29.97 14.69
C GLY A 51 13.10 29.67 13.47
N ILE A 52 14.35 30.12 13.51
CA ILE A 52 15.35 29.79 12.48
C ILE A 52 15.59 28.27 12.50
N GLY A 53 15.30 27.61 11.38
CA GLY A 53 15.42 26.16 11.24
C GLY A 53 14.13 25.37 11.52
N ASP A 54 13.09 26.02 12.05
CA ASP A 54 11.79 25.41 12.23
C ASP A 54 11.04 25.26 10.89
N ARG A 55 10.12 24.30 10.86
CA ARG A 55 9.15 24.22 9.78
C ARG A 55 8.10 25.32 9.90
N ILE A 56 7.90 26.01 8.78
CA ILE A 56 6.77 26.92 8.57
C ILE A 56 5.42 26.19 8.45
N THR A 57 5.40 24.88 8.24
CA THR A 57 4.15 24.11 8.06
C THR A 57 4.21 22.72 8.68
N GLY A 58 3.09 22.26 9.24
CA GLY A 58 2.92 20.91 9.77
C GLY A 58 3.50 20.72 11.18
N PRO A 59 3.50 19.49 11.72
CA PRO A 59 4.01 19.23 13.07
C PRO A 59 5.52 19.45 13.17
N ARG A 60 5.98 20.05 14.27
CA ARG A 60 7.38 20.47 14.50
C ARG A 60 8.40 19.32 14.68
N PHE A 61 7.96 18.06 14.60
CA PHE A 61 8.81 16.86 14.73
C PHE A 61 8.89 16.03 13.43
N VAL A 62 8.37 16.52 12.31
CA VAL A 62 8.43 15.77 11.05
C VAL A 62 9.73 16.10 10.33
N GLY A 63 10.49 15.09 9.88
CA GLY A 63 11.81 15.27 9.24
C GLY A 63 11.80 15.64 7.75
N ARG A 64 10.66 15.52 7.04
CA ARG A 64 10.50 15.97 5.63
C ARG A 64 9.21 16.75 5.37
N SER A 65 9.23 17.74 4.46
CA SER A 65 8.05 18.50 4.05
C SER A 65 6.94 17.58 3.51
N THR A 66 5.68 17.98 3.66
CA THR A 66 4.55 17.25 3.07
C THR A 66 4.70 17.19 1.56
N VAL A 67 4.62 15.98 1.00
CA VAL A 67 4.68 15.75 -0.44
C VAL A 67 3.27 15.79 -1.01
N TRP A 68 3.06 16.59 -2.05
CA TRP A 68 1.78 16.74 -2.75
C TRP A 68 1.89 16.20 -4.17
N GLY A 69 0.81 15.58 -4.68
CA GLY A 69 0.74 15.08 -6.04
C GLY A 69 -0.60 15.42 -6.69
N ALA A 70 -0.58 16.20 -7.78
CA ALA A 70 -1.80 16.62 -8.47
C ALA A 70 -2.48 15.47 -9.23
N ASN A 71 -1.70 14.47 -9.67
CA ASN A 71 -2.16 13.36 -10.52
C ASN A 71 -2.02 11.99 -9.84
N GLY A 72 -1.72 11.98 -8.53
CA GLY A 72 -1.49 10.76 -7.75
C GLY A 72 -0.32 10.90 -6.78
N ALA A 73 -0.32 10.06 -5.75
CA ALA A 73 0.74 9.97 -4.76
C ALA A 73 0.83 8.53 -4.24
N ALA A 74 2.02 8.12 -3.81
CA ALA A 74 2.26 6.85 -3.15
C ALA A 74 3.23 7.04 -1.99
N ALA A 75 3.01 6.33 -0.89
CA ALA A 75 3.85 6.35 0.29
C ALA A 75 4.06 4.92 0.78
N THR A 76 5.33 4.54 0.98
CA THR A 76 5.74 3.19 1.41
C THR A 76 6.96 3.31 2.32
N ALA A 77 7.33 2.23 3.00
CA ALA A 77 8.54 2.17 3.81
C ALA A 77 9.83 2.09 2.97
N HIS A 78 9.74 1.75 1.67
CA HIS A 78 10.88 1.61 0.77
C HIS A 78 10.79 2.51 -0.47
N PRO A 79 11.74 3.44 -0.72
CA PRO A 79 11.68 4.36 -1.86
C PRO A 79 11.47 3.68 -3.22
N ALA A 80 12.14 2.54 -3.48
CA ALA A 80 11.94 1.80 -4.72
C ALA A 80 10.50 1.27 -4.90
N ALA A 81 9.82 0.84 -3.83
CA ALA A 81 8.42 0.44 -3.91
C ALA A 81 7.51 1.65 -4.21
N THR A 82 7.78 2.80 -3.58
CA THR A 82 7.09 4.05 -3.92
C THR A 82 7.26 4.39 -5.40
N MET A 83 8.47 4.23 -5.96
CA MET A 83 8.70 4.50 -7.38
C MET A 83 7.95 3.53 -8.30
N ILE A 84 7.86 2.24 -7.96
CA ILE A 84 7.03 1.27 -8.69
C ILE A 84 5.55 1.68 -8.68
N GLY A 85 5.03 2.12 -7.54
CA GLY A 85 3.66 2.62 -7.44
C GLY A 85 3.42 3.86 -8.30
N LEU A 86 4.33 4.83 -8.24
CA LEU A 86 4.24 6.06 -9.04
C LEU A 86 4.34 5.78 -10.55
N ASP A 87 5.22 4.86 -10.97
CA ASP A 87 5.31 4.43 -12.36
C ASP A 87 4.01 3.76 -12.83
N THR A 88 3.44 2.87 -12.01
CA THR A 88 2.17 2.22 -12.30
C THR A 88 1.03 3.23 -12.48
N LEU A 89 0.97 4.28 -11.64
CA LEU A 89 0.02 5.38 -11.82
C LEU A 89 0.28 6.18 -13.11
N ARG A 90 1.56 6.47 -13.43
CA ARG A 90 1.94 7.20 -14.65
C ARG A 90 1.57 6.45 -15.92
N ARG A 91 1.60 5.10 -15.89
CA ARG A 91 1.13 4.24 -16.99
C ARG A 91 -0.40 4.17 -17.11
N GLY A 92 -1.13 4.90 -16.28
CA GLY A 92 -2.60 4.95 -16.31
C GLY A 92 -3.29 3.91 -15.43
N GLY A 93 -2.54 3.22 -14.58
CA GLY A 93 -3.09 2.26 -13.63
C GLY A 93 -3.95 2.90 -12.55
N SER A 94 -4.78 2.08 -11.91
CA SER A 94 -5.57 2.51 -10.77
C SER A 94 -4.73 2.57 -9.48
N ALA A 95 -5.29 3.15 -8.42
CA ALA A 95 -4.70 3.06 -7.09
C ALA A 95 -4.56 1.61 -6.61
N ILE A 96 -5.42 0.70 -7.06
CA ILE A 96 -5.34 -0.74 -6.75
C ILE A 96 -4.21 -1.40 -7.54
N ASP A 97 -4.02 -1.09 -8.82
CA ASP A 97 -2.86 -1.57 -9.59
C ASP A 97 -1.55 -1.15 -8.92
N ALA A 98 -1.44 0.14 -8.55
CA ALA A 98 -0.27 0.67 -7.87
C ALA A 98 -0.06 0.01 -6.50
N ALA A 99 -1.11 -0.21 -5.72
CA ALA A 99 -1.02 -0.88 -4.41
C ALA A 99 -0.56 -2.34 -4.53
N ILE A 100 -1.03 -3.07 -5.55
CA ILE A 100 -0.60 -4.45 -5.82
C ILE A 100 0.88 -4.48 -6.23
N ALA A 101 1.29 -3.63 -7.18
CA ALA A 101 2.69 -3.54 -7.60
C ALA A 101 3.61 -3.16 -6.43
N ILE A 102 3.19 -2.21 -5.58
CA ILE A 102 3.88 -1.85 -4.33
C ILE A 102 4.01 -3.06 -3.41
N ASN A 103 2.90 -3.77 -3.13
CA ASN A 103 2.91 -4.86 -2.16
C ASN A 103 3.76 -6.04 -2.63
N ALA A 104 3.72 -6.36 -3.92
CA ALA A 104 4.62 -7.33 -4.55
C ALA A 104 6.08 -6.88 -4.47
N ALA A 105 6.39 -5.62 -4.81
CA ALA A 105 7.76 -5.10 -4.70
C ALA A 105 8.27 -5.15 -3.25
N LEU A 106 7.44 -4.79 -2.28
CA LEU A 106 7.81 -4.89 -0.86
C LEU A 106 8.04 -6.33 -0.40
N GLY A 107 7.43 -7.34 -1.03
CA GLY A 107 7.75 -8.75 -0.77
C GLY A 107 9.20 -9.11 -1.11
N PHE A 108 9.80 -8.41 -2.06
CA PHE A 108 11.23 -8.51 -2.38
C PHE A 108 12.10 -7.55 -1.54
N LEU A 109 11.65 -6.30 -1.38
CA LEU A 109 12.42 -5.22 -0.76
C LEU A 109 12.45 -5.29 0.77
N GLU A 110 11.41 -5.84 1.39
CA GLU A 110 11.25 -5.98 2.84
C GLU A 110 10.84 -7.43 3.22
N PRO A 111 11.65 -8.44 2.86
CA PRO A 111 11.29 -9.86 2.98
C PRO A 111 11.17 -10.34 4.44
N THR A 112 11.57 -9.51 5.39
CA THR A 112 11.45 -9.78 6.84
C THR A 112 10.07 -9.46 7.39
N ALA A 113 9.22 -8.79 6.62
CA ALA A 113 7.88 -8.35 7.04
C ALA A 113 6.79 -8.55 5.97
N ASN A 114 7.15 -8.88 4.73
CA ASN A 114 6.21 -9.08 3.63
C ASN A 114 6.68 -10.23 2.72
N GLY A 115 5.73 -10.87 2.01
CA GLY A 115 6.01 -11.86 0.98
C GLY A 115 4.72 -12.42 0.38
N ILE A 116 4.83 -12.97 -0.84
CA ILE A 116 3.71 -13.63 -1.54
C ILE A 116 3.12 -14.84 -0.79
N GLY A 117 3.90 -15.43 0.11
CA GLY A 117 3.47 -16.54 0.97
C GLY A 117 2.71 -16.11 2.22
N GLY A 118 2.35 -14.83 2.35
CA GLY A 118 1.62 -14.30 3.50
C GLY A 118 0.16 -13.95 3.21
N ASP A 119 -0.34 -13.03 4.01
CA ASP A 119 -1.69 -12.46 3.93
C ASP A 119 -1.65 -11.05 3.34
N ALA A 120 -2.79 -10.56 2.85
CA ALA A 120 -2.95 -9.17 2.45
C ALA A 120 -4.27 -8.58 2.93
N PHE A 121 -4.22 -7.35 3.42
CA PHE A 121 -5.40 -6.59 3.84
C PHE A 121 -5.38 -5.24 3.15
N GLY A 122 -6.50 -4.84 2.56
CA GLY A 122 -6.62 -3.58 1.84
C GLY A 122 -7.85 -2.82 2.26
N LEU A 123 -7.72 -1.50 2.40
CA LEU A 123 -8.84 -0.58 2.52
C LEU A 123 -8.80 0.38 1.35
N MET A 124 -9.95 0.58 0.72
CA MET A 124 -10.07 1.46 -0.44
C MET A 124 -11.34 2.30 -0.32
N TRP A 125 -11.23 3.60 -0.56
CA TRP A 125 -12.40 4.42 -0.82
C TRP A 125 -12.94 4.11 -2.22
N ASP A 126 -14.15 3.55 -2.30
CA ASP A 126 -14.84 3.36 -3.57
C ASP A 126 -15.61 4.65 -3.91
N PRO A 127 -15.20 5.41 -4.94
CA PRO A 127 -15.84 6.67 -5.29
C PRO A 127 -17.26 6.49 -5.86
N ALA A 128 -17.57 5.35 -6.46
CA ALA A 128 -18.92 5.06 -6.97
C ALA A 128 -19.88 4.77 -5.81
N GLN A 129 -19.41 4.05 -4.79
CA GLN A 129 -20.21 3.73 -3.62
C GLN A 129 -20.13 4.79 -2.50
N LYS A 130 -19.21 5.75 -2.61
CA LYS A 130 -18.91 6.78 -1.61
C LYS A 130 -18.73 6.18 -0.20
N LYS A 131 -18.00 5.08 -0.11
CA LYS A 131 -17.68 4.41 1.16
C LYS A 131 -16.35 3.68 1.08
N VAL A 132 -15.78 3.39 2.25
CA VAL A 132 -14.63 2.50 2.36
C VAL A 132 -15.09 1.05 2.16
N VAL A 133 -14.34 0.31 1.34
CA VAL A 133 -14.46 -1.14 1.17
C VAL A 133 -13.16 -1.81 1.61
N GLY A 134 -13.27 -3.05 2.08
CA GLY A 134 -12.14 -3.85 2.52
C GLY A 134 -11.88 -5.05 1.61
N PHE A 135 -10.61 -5.43 1.49
CA PHE A 135 -10.16 -6.71 0.95
C PHE A 135 -9.52 -7.50 2.08
N ASN A 136 -9.95 -8.74 2.24
CA ASN A 136 -9.40 -9.65 3.21
C ASN A 136 -8.77 -10.85 2.49
N GLY A 137 -7.45 -10.86 2.45
CA GLY A 137 -6.59 -11.96 2.02
C GLY A 137 -5.92 -12.65 3.19
N SER A 138 -6.57 -12.72 4.37
CA SER A 138 -6.14 -13.62 5.43
C SER A 138 -6.39 -15.06 5.00
N GLY A 139 -5.33 -15.83 4.87
CA GLY A 139 -5.40 -17.25 4.58
C GLY A 139 -6.26 -18.05 5.55
N ALA A 140 -6.99 -19.04 5.04
CA ALA A 140 -7.64 -20.03 5.88
C ALA A 140 -6.62 -21.05 6.43
N SER A 141 -6.96 -21.70 7.54
CA SER A 141 -6.20 -22.87 7.99
C SER A 141 -6.22 -23.97 6.93
N PRO A 142 -5.12 -24.73 6.74
CA PRO A 142 -5.07 -25.82 5.77
C PRO A 142 -6.20 -26.84 6.00
N ARG A 143 -6.87 -27.27 4.92
CA ARG A 143 -8.00 -28.21 5.01
C ARG A 143 -7.65 -29.51 5.76
N GLY A 144 -6.40 -29.96 5.64
CA GLY A 144 -5.91 -31.17 6.31
C GLY A 144 -5.46 -30.99 7.76
N LEU A 145 -5.42 -29.75 8.28
CA LEU A 145 -4.96 -29.49 9.63
C LEU A 145 -6.10 -29.73 10.64
N SER A 146 -6.06 -30.85 11.35
CA SER A 146 -7.00 -31.12 12.44
C SER A 146 -6.61 -30.39 13.72
N LEU A 147 -7.59 -30.06 14.57
CA LEU A 147 -7.34 -29.46 15.88
C LEU A 147 -6.45 -30.34 16.77
N GLN A 148 -6.63 -31.67 16.69
CA GLN A 148 -5.78 -32.62 17.40
C GLN A 148 -4.32 -32.50 16.97
N THR A 149 -4.07 -32.40 15.66
CA THR A 149 -2.71 -32.22 15.12
C THR A 149 -2.11 -30.90 15.59
N ALA A 150 -2.87 -29.80 15.50
CA ALA A 150 -2.42 -28.50 15.98
C ALA A 150 -2.05 -28.52 17.47
N ARG A 151 -2.90 -29.12 18.33
CA ARG A 151 -2.62 -29.28 19.76
C ARG A 151 -1.41 -30.15 20.06
N SER A 152 -1.19 -31.21 19.28
CA SER A 152 0.01 -32.07 19.44
C SER A 152 1.32 -31.35 19.15
N LYS A 153 1.27 -30.19 18.49
CA LYS A 153 2.43 -29.34 18.19
C LYS A 153 2.52 -28.11 19.09
N ALA A 154 1.51 -27.85 19.94
CA ALA A 154 1.52 -26.72 20.85
C ALA A 154 2.59 -26.89 21.94
N GLY A 155 3.14 -25.78 22.42
CA GLY A 155 4.01 -25.77 23.58
C GLY A 155 3.24 -26.00 24.87
N ASP A 156 3.97 -26.09 25.99
CA ASP A 156 3.40 -26.29 27.33
C ASP A 156 2.48 -25.12 27.75
N ASP A 157 2.63 -23.96 27.12
CA ASP A 157 1.79 -22.78 27.30
C ASP A 157 0.46 -22.85 26.51
N GLY A 158 0.26 -23.92 25.73
CA GLY A 158 -0.93 -24.14 24.92
C GLY A 158 -0.94 -23.37 23.60
N TYR A 159 0.11 -22.61 23.27
CA TYR A 159 0.22 -21.88 22.01
C TYR A 159 0.97 -22.69 20.96
N LEU A 160 0.64 -22.44 19.69
CA LEU A 160 1.44 -22.97 18.58
C LEU A 160 2.85 -22.33 18.61
N PRO A 161 3.88 -23.07 18.17
CA PRO A 161 5.25 -22.58 18.17
C PRO A 161 5.42 -21.39 17.23
N ARG A 162 6.48 -20.60 17.42
CA ARG A 162 6.74 -19.43 16.57
C ARG A 162 7.01 -19.79 15.10
N TYR A 163 7.55 -20.99 14.83
CA TYR A 163 7.94 -21.44 13.50
C TYR A 163 7.44 -22.86 13.23
N GLY A 164 7.47 -23.24 11.95
CA GLY A 164 7.05 -24.55 11.46
C GLY A 164 5.76 -24.45 10.64
N ALA A 165 5.54 -25.42 9.76
CA ALA A 165 4.41 -25.41 8.83
C ALA A 165 3.04 -25.37 9.54
N VAL A 166 2.95 -25.87 10.78
CA VAL A 166 1.71 -25.86 11.57
C VAL A 166 1.20 -24.45 11.87
N THR A 167 2.06 -23.42 11.80
CA THR A 167 1.68 -22.02 12.05
C THR A 167 1.50 -21.19 10.78
N VAL A 168 1.53 -21.84 9.62
CA VAL A 168 1.35 -21.20 8.32
C VAL A 168 -0.07 -21.48 7.81
N ASN A 169 -0.81 -20.41 7.52
CA ASN A 169 -2.10 -20.51 6.83
C ASN A 169 -1.89 -20.66 5.32
N VAL A 170 -2.94 -21.04 4.59
CA VAL A 170 -2.91 -21.03 3.12
C VAL A 170 -2.70 -19.59 2.65
N PRO A 171 -1.61 -19.23 1.94
CA PRO A 171 -1.33 -17.83 1.61
C PRO A 171 -2.48 -17.15 0.85
N GLY A 172 -2.91 -15.98 1.33
CA GLY A 172 -4.02 -15.23 0.75
C GLY A 172 -3.63 -13.97 -0.01
N ALA A 173 -2.34 -13.57 0.02
CA ALA A 173 -1.89 -12.33 -0.59
C ALA A 173 -2.19 -12.23 -2.10
N VAL A 174 -1.78 -13.24 -2.88
CA VAL A 174 -1.93 -13.24 -4.34
C VAL A 174 -3.41 -13.29 -4.75
N ASP A 175 -4.24 -14.08 -4.05
CA ASP A 175 -5.69 -14.13 -4.29
C ASP A 175 -6.37 -12.78 -4.01
N ALA A 176 -5.97 -12.09 -2.95
CA ALA A 176 -6.46 -10.75 -2.66
C ALA A 176 -6.05 -9.73 -3.72
N TRP A 177 -4.81 -9.81 -4.21
CA TRP A 177 -4.36 -8.95 -5.32
C TRP A 177 -5.20 -9.18 -6.58
N TRP A 178 -5.35 -10.44 -6.99
CA TRP A 178 -6.13 -10.79 -8.16
C TRP A 178 -7.59 -10.37 -8.04
N SER A 179 -8.22 -10.68 -6.90
CA SER A 179 -9.61 -10.30 -6.62
C SER A 179 -9.82 -8.78 -6.62
N ALA A 180 -8.87 -8.01 -6.07
CA ALA A 180 -8.92 -6.56 -6.09
C ALA A 180 -8.72 -5.99 -7.51
N HIS A 181 -7.75 -6.53 -8.26
CA HIS A 181 -7.47 -6.14 -9.63
C HIS A 181 -8.64 -6.42 -10.57
N GLN A 182 -9.30 -7.58 -10.45
CA GLN A 182 -10.49 -7.91 -11.24
C GLN A 182 -11.62 -6.89 -11.08
N ARG A 183 -11.71 -6.26 -9.91
CA ARG A 183 -12.79 -5.31 -9.60
C ARG A 183 -12.42 -3.85 -9.85
N TYR A 184 -11.16 -3.48 -9.65
CA TYR A 184 -10.72 -2.08 -9.62
C TYR A 184 -9.42 -1.81 -10.37
N GLY A 185 -8.82 -2.84 -10.98
CA GLY A 185 -7.67 -2.70 -11.85
C GLY A 185 -8.02 -2.02 -13.17
N LYS A 186 -7.02 -1.39 -13.78
CA LYS A 186 -7.12 -0.73 -15.08
C LYS A 186 -6.07 -1.21 -16.07
N LEU A 187 -4.86 -1.51 -15.60
CA LEU A 187 -3.84 -2.10 -16.45
C LEU A 187 -4.15 -3.56 -16.75
N PRO A 188 -3.61 -4.13 -17.84
CA PRO A 188 -3.49 -5.57 -17.96
C PRO A 188 -2.73 -6.16 -16.76
N TRP A 189 -3.20 -7.28 -16.21
CA TRP A 189 -2.61 -7.91 -15.02
C TRP A 189 -1.09 -8.09 -15.08
N LYS A 190 -0.60 -8.58 -16.23
CA LYS A 190 0.84 -8.76 -16.45
C LYS A 190 1.62 -7.46 -16.30
N ASP A 191 1.05 -6.33 -16.71
CA ASP A 191 1.72 -5.02 -16.69
C ASP A 191 1.82 -4.46 -15.26
N VAL A 192 1.12 -5.06 -14.29
CA VAL A 192 1.24 -4.75 -12.85
C VAL A 192 2.45 -5.48 -12.24
N LEU A 193 2.68 -6.73 -12.61
CA LEU A 193 3.67 -7.60 -11.95
C LEU A 193 5.01 -7.73 -12.69
N LEU A 194 5.04 -7.59 -14.01
CA LEU A 194 6.30 -7.72 -14.78
C LEU A 194 7.38 -6.70 -14.36
N PRO A 195 7.07 -5.41 -14.10
CA PRO A 195 8.08 -4.48 -13.59
C PRO A 195 8.65 -4.89 -12.22
N VAL A 196 7.83 -5.56 -11.40
CA VAL A 196 8.27 -6.09 -10.11
C VAL A 196 9.16 -7.32 -10.29
N ALA A 197 8.83 -8.19 -11.25
CA ALA A 197 9.67 -9.32 -11.60
C ALA A 197 11.07 -8.86 -12.07
N GLU A 198 11.13 -7.86 -12.94
CA GLU A 198 12.38 -7.25 -13.40
C GLU A 198 13.20 -6.65 -12.25
N LEU A 199 12.54 -5.95 -11.31
CA LEU A 199 13.18 -5.43 -10.11
C LEU A 199 13.82 -6.55 -9.26
N CYS A 200 13.14 -7.69 -9.13
CA CYS A 200 13.67 -8.85 -8.40
C CYS A 200 14.89 -9.45 -9.10
N GLU A 201 14.87 -9.52 -10.43
CA GLU A 201 15.94 -10.09 -11.26
C GLU A 201 17.18 -9.19 -11.32
N GLN A 202 16.99 -7.87 -11.42
CA GLN A 202 18.07 -6.88 -11.46
C GLN A 202 18.67 -6.62 -10.08
N GLY A 203 17.83 -6.64 -9.06
CA GLY A 203 18.21 -6.39 -7.68
C GLY A 203 18.27 -4.91 -7.29
N VAL A 204 18.40 -4.68 -5.98
CA VAL A 204 18.53 -3.32 -5.41
C VAL A 204 19.55 -3.28 -4.27
N PRO A 205 20.10 -2.10 -3.94
CA PRO A 205 20.89 -1.92 -2.73
C PRO A 205 20.08 -2.21 -1.46
N VAL A 206 20.62 -3.04 -0.57
CA VAL A 206 19.94 -3.45 0.68
C VAL A 206 20.00 -2.33 1.74
N PRO A 207 18.85 -1.87 2.29
CA PRO A 207 18.84 -0.89 3.38
C PRO A 207 19.37 -1.44 4.72
N GLN A 208 19.79 -0.54 5.62
CA GLN A 208 20.30 -0.89 6.97
C GLN A 208 19.32 -1.77 7.76
N VAL A 209 18.05 -1.36 7.78
CA VAL A 209 17.00 -2.07 8.54
C VAL A 209 16.77 -3.49 8.01
N VAL A 210 16.78 -3.66 6.70
CA VAL A 210 16.59 -4.96 6.05
C VAL A 210 17.79 -5.88 6.32
N ALA A 211 19.03 -5.37 6.15
CA ALA A 211 20.23 -6.14 6.44
C ALA A 211 20.26 -6.64 7.90
N TYR A 212 19.93 -5.76 8.85
CA TYR A 212 19.86 -6.10 10.27
C TYR A 212 18.83 -7.21 10.56
N TYR A 213 17.58 -7.03 10.10
CA TYR A 213 16.53 -8.01 10.38
C TYR A 213 16.73 -9.31 9.61
N LEU A 214 17.36 -9.29 8.44
CA LEU A 214 17.69 -10.49 7.68
C LEU A 214 18.75 -11.32 8.42
N GLU A 215 19.84 -10.70 8.89
CA GLU A 215 20.88 -11.38 9.67
C GLU A 215 20.31 -11.96 10.97
N ARG A 216 19.52 -11.16 11.72
CA ARG A 216 18.83 -11.61 12.92
C ARG A 216 17.83 -12.73 12.63
N GLY A 217 17.08 -12.62 11.55
CA GLY A 217 16.12 -13.61 11.09
C GLY A 217 16.82 -14.94 10.84
N MET A 218 17.89 -14.93 10.03
CA MET A 218 18.65 -16.13 9.70
C MET A 218 19.17 -16.85 10.95
N ALA A 219 19.71 -16.12 11.93
CA ALA A 219 20.16 -16.69 13.19
C ALA A 219 19.01 -17.31 14.00
N ASN A 220 17.82 -16.71 13.99
CA ASN A 220 16.65 -17.28 14.67
C ASN A 220 16.17 -18.56 13.99
N PHE A 221 16.14 -18.60 12.65
CA PHE A 221 15.80 -19.80 11.89
C PHE A 221 16.82 -20.93 12.11
N ASP A 222 18.10 -20.63 12.32
CA ASP A 222 19.10 -21.64 12.68
C ASP A 222 18.87 -22.18 14.10
N LYS A 223 18.58 -21.30 15.07
CA LYS A 223 18.24 -21.71 16.46
C LYS A 223 17.00 -22.59 16.53
N SER A 224 16.04 -22.37 15.64
CA SER A 224 14.79 -23.14 15.56
C SER A 224 14.80 -24.20 14.45
N ALA A 225 15.97 -24.58 13.92
CA ALA A 225 16.03 -25.45 12.75
C ALA A 225 15.33 -26.81 12.96
N ALA A 226 15.32 -27.34 14.19
CA ALA A 226 14.64 -28.60 14.51
C ALA A 226 13.11 -28.54 14.38
N THR A 227 12.51 -27.35 14.37
CA THR A 227 11.04 -27.16 14.33
C THR A 227 10.55 -26.64 12.98
N ILE A 228 11.43 -26.54 11.97
CA ILE A 228 11.11 -25.91 10.70
C ILE A 228 11.33 -26.91 9.57
N GLU A 229 10.23 -27.29 8.94
CA GLU A 229 10.24 -28.08 7.72
C GLU A 229 10.94 -27.31 6.60
N GLU A 230 11.79 -27.99 5.82
CA GLU A 230 12.50 -27.42 4.66
C GLU A 230 13.37 -26.17 4.92
N ASN A 231 13.91 -25.99 6.13
CA ASN A 231 14.68 -24.79 6.53
C ASN A 231 15.95 -24.47 5.69
N ASN A 232 16.43 -25.41 4.88
CA ASN A 232 17.67 -25.25 4.11
C ASN A 232 17.49 -24.39 2.84
N ASN A 233 16.27 -24.29 2.30
CA ASN A 233 16.02 -23.55 1.06
C ASN A 233 16.38 -22.05 1.16
N ARG A 234 16.10 -21.42 2.32
CA ARG A 234 16.41 -20.00 2.56
C ARG A 234 17.90 -19.69 2.42
N LYS A 235 18.77 -20.64 2.76
CA LYS A 235 20.23 -20.43 2.67
C LYS A 235 20.69 -20.30 1.23
N LYS A 236 20.03 -20.97 0.28
CA LYS A 236 20.32 -20.85 -1.15
C LYS A 236 20.02 -19.46 -1.68
N VAL A 237 18.98 -18.81 -1.15
CA VAL A 237 18.56 -17.46 -1.55
C VAL A 237 19.40 -16.40 -0.84
N TRP A 238 19.55 -16.51 0.48
CA TRP A 238 20.05 -15.43 1.31
C TRP A 238 21.53 -15.56 1.71
N LEU A 239 22.20 -16.70 1.46
CA LEU A 239 23.62 -16.92 1.79
C LEU A 239 24.48 -17.24 0.57
N THR A 240 24.20 -16.63 -0.59
CA THR A 240 24.95 -16.88 -1.84
C THR A 240 26.45 -16.58 -1.73
N GLY A 241 26.86 -15.71 -0.80
CA GLY A 241 28.26 -15.46 -0.43
C GLY A 241 28.67 -16.02 0.94
N GLY A 242 27.97 -17.04 1.46
CA GLY A 242 28.20 -17.61 2.79
C GLY A 242 27.67 -16.75 3.96
N ARG A 243 27.14 -15.56 3.67
CA ARG A 243 26.55 -14.61 4.62
C ARG A 243 25.35 -13.90 3.98
N THR A 244 24.53 -13.26 4.81
CA THR A 244 23.46 -12.38 4.31
C THR A 244 24.04 -11.15 3.61
N PRO A 245 23.31 -10.56 2.64
CA PRO A 245 23.63 -9.27 2.07
C PRO A 245 23.81 -8.21 3.15
N LYS A 246 24.81 -7.35 2.98
CA LYS A 246 25.10 -6.22 3.86
C LYS A 246 24.52 -4.93 3.28
N THR A 247 24.44 -3.90 4.13
CA THR A 247 23.92 -2.60 3.73
C THR A 247 24.63 -2.07 2.48
N GLY A 248 23.85 -1.61 1.50
CA GLY A 248 24.35 -1.03 0.26
C GLY A 248 24.77 -2.05 -0.81
N GLU A 249 24.92 -3.34 -0.46
CA GLU A 249 25.16 -4.37 -1.46
C GLU A 249 23.92 -4.55 -2.33
N VAL A 250 24.12 -4.71 -3.64
CA VAL A 250 23.03 -5.04 -4.56
C VAL A 250 22.68 -6.52 -4.37
N PHE A 251 21.43 -6.78 -4.02
CA PHE A 251 20.88 -8.13 -3.91
C PHE A 251 19.78 -8.33 -4.93
N ALA A 252 19.79 -9.47 -5.61
CA ALA A 252 18.77 -9.91 -6.56
C ALA A 252 18.20 -11.27 -6.14
N ASN A 253 16.91 -11.49 -6.44
CA ASN A 253 16.22 -12.76 -6.24
C ASN A 253 15.53 -13.18 -7.55
N PRO A 254 16.29 -13.78 -8.50
CA PRO A 254 15.75 -14.18 -9.79
C PRO A 254 14.70 -15.30 -9.68
N ASP A 255 14.73 -16.10 -8.61
CA ASP A 255 13.70 -17.12 -8.38
C ASP A 255 12.34 -16.48 -8.09
N LEU A 256 12.31 -15.45 -7.23
CA LEU A 256 11.09 -14.68 -6.98
C LEU A 256 10.64 -13.89 -8.22
N GLY A 257 11.59 -13.32 -8.98
CA GLY A 257 11.30 -12.68 -10.26
C GLY A 257 10.59 -13.62 -11.23
N ARG A 258 11.13 -14.84 -11.40
CA ARG A 258 10.49 -15.90 -12.19
C ARG A 258 9.09 -16.23 -11.67
N THR A 259 8.91 -16.35 -10.35
CA THR A 259 7.57 -16.58 -9.76
C THR A 259 6.60 -15.46 -10.13
N TYR A 260 7.01 -14.19 -10.05
CA TYR A 260 6.16 -13.08 -10.45
C TYR A 260 5.84 -13.08 -11.95
N ARG A 261 6.77 -13.48 -12.83
CA ARG A 261 6.47 -13.67 -14.26
C ARG A 261 5.42 -14.76 -14.48
N LEU A 262 5.55 -15.89 -13.79
CA LEU A 262 4.58 -16.98 -13.90
C LEU A 262 3.18 -16.54 -13.45
N ILE A 263 3.07 -15.78 -12.36
CA ILE A 263 1.79 -15.22 -11.90
C ILE A 263 1.25 -14.17 -12.90
N ALA A 264 2.12 -13.34 -13.46
CA ALA A 264 1.75 -12.33 -14.44
C ALA A 264 1.16 -12.94 -15.73
N GLU A 265 1.75 -14.05 -16.19
CA GLU A 265 1.40 -14.69 -17.46
C GLU A 265 0.30 -15.75 -17.32
N GLY A 266 0.31 -16.52 -16.23
CA GLY A 266 -0.58 -17.65 -16.01
C GLY A 266 -1.86 -17.34 -15.23
N GLY A 267 -1.87 -16.25 -14.46
CA GLY A 267 -2.91 -15.98 -13.46
C GLY A 267 -2.63 -16.66 -12.13
#